data_AF-A0A924YGX0-F1
#
_entry.id   AF-A0A924YGX0-F1
#
_cell.length_a   1.000
_cell.length_b   1.000
_cell.length_c   1.000
_cell.angle_alpha   90.00
_cell.angle_beta   90.00
_cell.angle_gamma   90.00
#
_symmetry.space_group_name_H-M   'P 1'
#
loop_
_entity.id
_entity.type
_entity.pdbx_description
1 polymer ?
#
loop_
_entity_poly.entity_id
_entity_poly.type
_entity_poly.pdbx_seq_one_letter_code
_entity_poly.pdbx_strand_id
1 'polypeptide(L)'
;MSTFSSETSKNNDRVGAQHAAPLRITRWLIVAALLMAAVLISLYAITAPPGLTWEHGGVDGGELAVVSARLGVAHPPGYGLYTLLGGLFIRLPLPGTPIQHLQILSHLLALLSCALTGLAARRLAADNRLPLPNVVGLVAALTLGLSRTFWSQAIIAEVYTLSLAFFCAGLLLSVDWSKQVPSPRTLFAGGFLLGMAATHHLTTVLWLPGLLWLARRSLRSWTWRGWLALVIGGIVGLWPWLWLMLRGGADPAANWGGVDGGLSEFWAHITGQQYNVYLNDPSPGALINGIGNWAKSLPVE
;
A
#
# COMPACT_ATOMS: atom_id res chain seq x y z
N MET A 1 18.16 47.97 54.20
CA MET A 1 18.25 48.49 52.81
C MET A 1 18.47 47.29 51.90
N SER A 2 17.45 47.03 51.07
CA SER A 2 17.29 46.09 49.95
C SER A 2 18.24 44.90 49.76
N THR A 3 17.69 43.70 49.94
CA THR A 3 18.11 42.46 49.28
C THR A 3 17.75 42.50 47.78
N PHE A 4 18.70 42.10 46.94
CA PHE A 4 18.59 42.01 45.48
C PHE A 4 17.58 40.91 45.08
N SER A 5 16.56 41.27 44.30
CA SER A 5 15.56 40.34 43.75
C SER A 5 16.11 39.60 42.54
N SER A 6 16.16 38.27 42.60
CA SER A 6 16.40 37.38 41.46
C SER A 6 15.08 36.97 40.81
N GLU A 7 14.58 37.79 39.89
CA GLU A 7 13.41 37.46 39.05
C GLU A 7 13.79 37.48 37.56
N THR A 8 14.63 36.55 37.12
CA THR A 8 14.78 36.26 35.69
C THR A 8 15.21 34.81 35.50
N SER A 9 14.24 33.90 35.32
CA SER A 9 14.34 32.67 34.50
C SER A 9 13.25 31.65 34.89
N LYS A 10 11.99 31.95 34.58
CA LYS A 10 10.88 30.97 34.63
C LYS A 10 9.90 31.18 33.48
N ASN A 11 10.40 31.37 32.26
CA ASN A 11 9.51 31.62 31.11
C ASN A 11 9.78 30.75 29.87
N ASN A 12 10.46 29.61 29.99
CA ASN A 12 10.79 28.78 28.82
C ASN A 12 10.06 27.42 28.72
N ASP A 13 9.14 27.09 29.62
CA ASP A 13 8.50 25.76 29.65
C ASP A 13 7.07 25.71 29.08
N ARG A 14 6.69 26.65 28.21
CA ARG A 14 5.36 26.66 27.56
C ARG A 14 5.43 26.50 26.04
N VAL A 15 6.24 25.57 25.54
CA VAL A 15 5.96 24.95 24.24
C VAL A 15 4.90 23.86 24.49
N GLY A 16 3.66 24.31 24.60
CA GLY A 16 2.51 23.42 24.78
C GLY A 16 2.47 22.39 23.67
N ALA A 17 2.49 21.11 24.05
CA ALA A 17 2.06 20.03 23.19
C ALA A 17 0.60 20.29 22.79
N GLN A 18 0.41 20.98 21.65
CA GLN A 18 -0.89 21.12 21.01
C GLN A 18 -1.30 19.72 20.57
N HIS A 19 -2.00 19.02 21.46
CA HIS A 19 -2.68 17.79 21.14
C HIS A 19 -3.62 18.12 19.98
N ALA A 20 -3.39 17.51 18.82
CA ALA A 20 -4.30 17.60 17.69
C ALA A 20 -5.71 17.29 18.21
N ALA A 21 -6.65 18.21 18.02
CA ALA A 21 -8.02 18.04 18.48
C ALA A 21 -8.56 16.70 17.96
N PRO A 22 -9.22 15.88 18.81
CA PRO A 22 -9.72 14.58 18.40
C PRO A 22 -10.64 14.73 17.17
N LEU A 23 -10.56 13.77 16.25
CA LEU A 23 -11.35 13.76 15.03
C LEU A 23 -12.84 13.84 15.41
N ARG A 24 -13.48 14.99 15.21
CA ARG A 24 -14.94 15.10 15.28
C ARG A 24 -15.54 14.39 14.06
N ILE A 25 -15.74 13.09 14.19
CA ILE A 25 -16.51 12.29 13.24
C ILE A 25 -17.98 12.62 13.48
N THR A 26 -18.57 13.41 12.59
CA THR A 26 -20.01 13.67 12.63
C THR A 26 -20.76 12.54 11.92
N ARG A 27 -22.02 12.30 12.28
CA ARG A 27 -22.87 11.30 11.62
C ARG A 27 -22.92 11.50 10.10
N TRP A 28 -22.95 12.75 9.65
CA TRP A 28 -22.95 13.12 8.22
C TRP A 28 -21.68 12.70 7.48
N LEU A 29 -20.52 12.70 8.14
CA LEU A 29 -19.27 12.23 7.53
C LEU A 29 -19.27 10.72 7.34
N ILE A 30 -19.84 9.98 8.30
CA ILE A 30 -20.00 8.53 8.17
C ILE A 30 -20.94 8.24 7.01
N VAL A 31 -22.09 8.91 6.94
CA VAL A 31 -23.05 8.75 5.84
C VAL A 31 -22.40 9.07 4.49
N ALA A 32 -21.68 10.18 4.37
CA ALA A 32 -21.00 10.55 3.12
C ALA A 32 -19.93 9.51 2.72
N ALA A 33 -19.15 9.00 3.66
CA ALA A 33 -18.15 7.96 3.39
C ALA A 33 -18.79 6.63 2.98
N LEU A 34 -19.90 6.24 3.60
CA LEU A 34 -20.64 5.03 3.23
C LEU A 34 -21.29 5.17 1.85
N LEU A 35 -21.87 6.32 1.53
CA LEU A 35 -22.42 6.60 0.21
C LEU A 35 -21.33 6.57 -0.86
N MET A 36 -20.17 7.20 -0.61
CA MET A 36 -19.02 7.12 -1.50
C MET A 36 -18.57 5.68 -1.74
N ALA A 37 -18.41 4.89 -0.67
CA ALA A 37 -18.01 3.50 -0.77
C ALA A 37 -19.04 2.67 -1.56
N ALA A 38 -20.34 2.89 -1.31
CA ALA A 38 -21.42 2.23 -2.03
C ALA A 38 -21.43 2.59 -3.52
N VAL A 39 -21.19 3.85 -3.87
CA VAL A 39 -21.09 4.29 -5.27
C VAL A 39 -19.87 3.63 -5.94
N LEU A 40 -18.68 3.74 -5.36
CA LEU A 40 -17.46 3.20 -5.95
C LEU A 40 -17.52 1.67 -6.10
N ILE A 41 -17.97 0.95 -5.07
CA ILE A 41 -18.06 -0.52 -5.15
C ILE A 41 -19.08 -0.96 -6.20
N SER A 42 -20.20 -0.24 -6.33
CA SER A 42 -21.21 -0.53 -7.35
C SER A 42 -20.66 -0.29 -8.74
N LEU A 43 -19.98 0.85 -8.94
CA LEU A 43 -19.33 1.19 -10.21
C LEU A 43 -18.28 0.15 -10.61
N TYR A 44 -17.44 -0.29 -9.68
CA TYR A 44 -16.47 -1.33 -9.96
C TYR A 44 -17.14 -2.67 -10.27
N ALA A 45 -18.14 -3.08 -9.48
CA ALA A 45 -18.85 -4.34 -9.68
C ALA A 45 -19.60 -4.41 -11.04
N ILE A 46 -20.21 -3.31 -11.50
CA ILE A 46 -20.93 -3.29 -12.79
C ILE A 46 -19.99 -3.17 -14.00
N THR A 47 -18.76 -2.69 -13.79
CA THR A 47 -17.76 -2.53 -14.88
C THR A 47 -16.71 -3.64 -14.87
N ALA A 48 -16.69 -4.50 -13.85
CA ALA A 48 -15.81 -5.65 -13.80
C ALA A 48 -16.14 -6.65 -14.92
N PRO A 49 -15.10 -7.22 -15.58
CA PRO A 49 -15.32 -8.23 -16.60
C PRO A 49 -15.91 -9.50 -15.95
N PRO A 50 -16.77 -10.24 -16.66
CA PRO A 50 -17.47 -11.40 -16.10
C PRO A 50 -16.55 -12.56 -15.70
N GLY A 51 -15.28 -12.54 -16.12
CA GLY A 51 -14.27 -13.54 -15.80
C GLY A 51 -12.87 -13.06 -16.15
N LEU A 52 -12.01 -13.98 -16.60
CA LEU A 52 -10.65 -13.67 -17.04
C LEU A 52 -10.68 -12.66 -18.21
N THR A 53 -9.79 -11.68 -18.19
CA THR A 53 -9.66 -10.67 -19.24
C THR A 53 -8.19 -10.37 -19.52
N TRP A 54 -7.89 -9.95 -20.75
CA TRP A 54 -6.59 -9.36 -21.11
C TRP A 54 -6.61 -7.83 -21.05
N GLU A 55 -7.79 -7.23 -20.90
CA GLU A 55 -7.94 -5.79 -20.78
C GLU A 55 -7.23 -5.27 -19.54
N HIS A 56 -6.80 -4.00 -19.61
CA HIS A 56 -6.14 -3.31 -18.49
C HIS A 56 -4.86 -3.98 -17.97
N GLY A 57 -4.26 -4.87 -18.77
CA GLY A 57 -3.06 -5.61 -18.39
C GLY A 57 -3.33 -6.80 -17.47
N GLY A 58 -4.56 -7.35 -17.45
CA GLY A 58 -4.96 -8.50 -16.63
C GLY A 58 -4.35 -9.86 -17.02
N VAL A 59 -3.09 -9.85 -17.47
CA VAL A 59 -2.38 -11.00 -18.03
C VAL A 59 -2.19 -12.10 -16.99
N ASP A 60 -2.03 -11.72 -15.71
CA ASP A 60 -1.65 -12.64 -14.65
C ASP A 60 -2.87 -13.20 -13.91
N GLY A 61 -4.06 -12.65 -14.13
CA GLY A 61 -5.28 -13.01 -13.40
C GLY A 61 -5.60 -14.51 -13.39
N GLY A 62 -5.33 -15.22 -14.50
CA GLY A 62 -5.54 -16.66 -14.61
C GLY A 62 -4.62 -17.46 -13.69
N GLU A 63 -3.33 -17.11 -13.68
CA GLU A 63 -2.35 -17.70 -12.76
C GLU A 63 -2.72 -17.37 -11.31
N LEU A 64 -2.97 -16.09 -11.02
CA LEU A 64 -3.31 -15.57 -9.70
C LEU A 64 -4.54 -16.28 -9.11
N ALA A 65 -5.53 -16.62 -9.92
CA ALA A 65 -6.68 -17.44 -9.50
C ALA A 65 -6.29 -18.87 -9.14
N VAL A 66 -5.46 -19.54 -9.95
CA VAL A 66 -5.01 -20.91 -9.69
C VAL A 66 -4.17 -20.98 -8.42
N VAL A 67 -3.16 -20.12 -8.30
CA VAL A 67 -2.27 -20.08 -7.12
C VAL A 67 -3.04 -19.70 -5.86
N SER A 68 -4.01 -18.78 -5.93
CA SER A 68 -4.86 -18.43 -4.78
C SER A 68 -5.78 -19.60 -4.37
N ALA A 69 -6.40 -20.28 -5.34
CA ALA A 69 -7.26 -21.42 -5.06
C ALA A 69 -6.47 -22.59 -4.41
N ARG A 70 -5.26 -22.85 -4.91
CA ARG A 70 -4.39 -23.96 -4.49
C ARG A 70 -3.36 -23.60 -3.43
N LEU A 71 -3.32 -22.34 -2.99
CA LEU A 71 -2.30 -21.78 -2.11
C LEU A 71 -0.88 -22.10 -2.64
N GLY A 72 -0.65 -21.85 -3.92
CA GLY A 72 0.63 -22.08 -4.61
C GLY A 72 1.58 -20.88 -4.52
N VAL A 73 2.59 -20.89 -5.39
CA VAL A 73 3.55 -19.79 -5.54
C VAL A 73 3.39 -19.20 -6.94
N ALA A 74 3.09 -17.90 -6.99
CA ALA A 74 2.92 -17.12 -8.22
C ALA A 74 4.27 -16.75 -8.84
N HIS A 75 4.25 -16.17 -10.03
CA HIS A 75 5.40 -15.53 -10.65
C HIS A 75 6.08 -14.51 -9.71
N PRO A 76 7.38 -14.22 -9.92
CA PRO A 76 8.15 -13.29 -9.09
C PRO A 76 7.46 -11.94 -8.83
N PRO A 77 7.48 -11.41 -7.59
CA PRO A 77 8.22 -11.89 -6.43
C PRO A 77 7.48 -12.96 -5.59
N GLY A 78 6.43 -13.58 -6.15
CA GLY A 78 5.71 -14.72 -5.57
C GLY A 78 4.37 -14.38 -4.90
N TYR A 79 4.15 -13.10 -4.58
CA TYR A 79 2.88 -12.54 -4.08
C TYR A 79 2.21 -13.31 -2.93
N GLY A 80 3.00 -13.83 -1.99
CA GLY A 80 2.51 -14.74 -0.94
C GLY A 80 1.32 -14.19 -0.13
N LEU A 81 1.36 -12.90 0.23
CA LEU A 81 0.25 -12.27 0.95
C LEU A 81 -1.02 -12.19 0.10
N TYR A 82 -0.89 -11.81 -1.18
CA TYR A 82 -2.02 -11.77 -2.11
C TYR A 82 -2.61 -13.17 -2.31
N THR A 83 -1.77 -14.19 -2.50
CA THR A 83 -2.20 -15.59 -2.62
C THR A 83 -2.99 -16.08 -1.41
N LEU A 84 -2.55 -15.73 -0.20
CA LEU A 84 -3.25 -16.07 1.04
C LEU A 84 -4.60 -15.35 1.16
N LEU A 85 -4.64 -14.05 0.87
CA LEU A 85 -5.88 -13.27 0.88
C LEU A 85 -6.84 -13.75 -0.20
N GLY A 86 -6.36 -13.98 -1.41
CA GLY A 86 -7.14 -14.52 -2.52
C GLY A 86 -7.70 -15.89 -2.18
N GLY A 87 -6.89 -16.78 -1.58
CA GLY A 87 -7.32 -18.08 -1.10
C GLY A 87 -8.41 -18.01 -0.02
N LEU A 88 -8.36 -17.02 0.87
CA LEU A 88 -9.43 -16.75 1.83
C LEU A 88 -10.71 -16.33 1.11
N PHE A 89 -10.63 -15.38 0.17
CA PHE A 89 -11.78 -14.88 -0.56
C PHE A 89 -12.46 -15.95 -1.41
N ILE A 90 -11.69 -16.78 -2.13
CA ILE A 90 -12.20 -17.89 -2.94
C ILE A 90 -12.96 -18.93 -2.10
N ARG A 91 -12.64 -19.05 -0.80
CA ARG A 91 -13.29 -20.01 0.11
C ARG A 91 -14.52 -19.43 0.82
N LEU A 92 -14.84 -18.15 0.62
CA LEU A 92 -16.08 -17.57 1.13
C LEU A 92 -17.28 -18.26 0.45
N PRO A 93 -18.40 -18.46 1.15
CA PRO A 93 -19.60 -19.06 0.59
C PRO A 93 -20.38 -18.05 -0.27
N LEU A 94 -19.71 -17.41 -1.23
CA LEU A 94 -20.27 -16.48 -2.20
C LEU A 94 -20.37 -17.17 -3.57
N PRO A 95 -21.43 -16.88 -4.35
CA PRO A 95 -21.50 -17.38 -5.72
C PRO A 95 -20.43 -16.70 -6.58
N GLY A 96 -19.83 -17.46 -7.48
CA GLY A 96 -18.91 -16.92 -8.49
C GLY A 96 -17.69 -17.81 -8.72
N THR A 97 -16.92 -17.45 -9.75
CA THR A 97 -15.66 -18.10 -10.08
C THR A 97 -14.52 -17.60 -9.19
N PRO A 98 -13.38 -18.31 -9.10
CA PRO A 98 -12.21 -17.80 -8.39
C PRO A 98 -11.76 -16.40 -8.83
N ILE A 99 -11.84 -16.10 -10.13
CA ILE A 99 -11.52 -14.78 -10.68
C ILE A 99 -12.44 -13.71 -10.09
N GLN A 100 -13.75 -13.97 -10.03
CA GLN A 100 -14.71 -13.02 -9.47
C GLN A 100 -14.47 -12.77 -7.98
N HIS A 101 -14.05 -13.78 -7.22
CA HIS A 101 -13.65 -13.59 -5.83
C HIS A 101 -12.40 -12.72 -5.67
N LEU A 102 -11.43 -12.86 -6.58
CA LEU A 102 -10.26 -11.98 -6.61
C LEU A 102 -10.61 -10.56 -7.06
N GLN A 103 -11.56 -10.38 -7.98
CA GLN A 103 -12.08 -9.06 -8.33
C GLN A 103 -12.75 -8.40 -7.11
N ILE A 104 -13.53 -9.15 -6.33
CA ILE A 104 -14.11 -8.64 -5.06
C ILE A 104 -12.98 -8.19 -4.10
N LEU A 105 -11.90 -8.97 -3.99
CA LEU A 105 -10.73 -8.56 -3.21
C LEU A 105 -10.13 -7.24 -3.75
N SER A 106 -9.95 -7.12 -5.07
CA SER A 106 -9.48 -5.88 -5.71
C SER A 106 -10.39 -4.68 -5.43
N HIS A 107 -11.71 -4.84 -5.52
CA HIS A 107 -12.68 -3.80 -5.21
C HIS A 107 -12.51 -3.28 -3.77
N LEU A 108 -12.39 -4.20 -2.80
CA LEU A 108 -12.29 -3.85 -1.39
C LEU A 108 -10.96 -3.19 -1.05
N LEU A 109 -9.85 -3.67 -1.63
CA LEU A 109 -8.53 -3.06 -1.49
C LEU A 109 -8.50 -1.67 -2.12
N ALA A 110 -9.14 -1.50 -3.28
CA ALA A 110 -9.28 -0.20 -3.93
C ALA A 110 -10.08 0.80 -3.06
N LEU A 111 -11.18 0.36 -2.43
CA LEU A 111 -11.92 1.19 -1.47
C LEU A 111 -11.07 1.57 -0.25
N LEU A 112 -10.28 0.63 0.26
CA LEU A 112 -9.36 0.89 1.36
C LEU A 112 -8.34 1.98 0.98
N SER A 113 -7.72 1.89 -0.21
CA SER A 113 -6.83 2.92 -0.73
C SER A 113 -7.51 4.29 -0.86
N CYS A 114 -8.75 4.34 -1.35
CA CYS A 114 -9.54 5.58 -1.44
C CYS A 114 -9.77 6.18 -0.06
N ALA A 115 -10.18 5.37 0.92
CA ALA A 115 -10.42 5.81 2.29
C ALA A 115 -9.15 6.34 2.96
N LEU A 116 -8.02 5.63 2.82
CA LEU A 116 -6.72 6.03 3.36
C LEU A 116 -6.23 7.35 2.73
N THR A 117 -6.39 7.50 1.42
CA THR A 117 -6.06 8.74 0.68
C THR A 117 -6.91 9.91 1.14
N GLY A 118 -8.23 9.70 1.27
CA GLY A 118 -9.13 10.72 1.79
C GLY A 118 -8.81 11.13 3.22
N LEU A 119 -8.42 10.17 4.08
CA LEU A 119 -7.93 10.47 5.43
C LEU A 119 -6.64 11.30 5.40
N ALA A 120 -5.67 10.95 4.56
CA ALA A 120 -4.41 11.66 4.44
C ALA A 120 -4.64 13.11 3.94
N ALA A 121 -5.43 13.28 2.89
CA ALA A 121 -5.77 14.59 2.34
C ALA A 121 -6.55 15.47 3.34
N ARG A 122 -7.53 14.89 4.03
CA ARG A 122 -8.27 15.59 5.10
C ARG A 122 -7.33 16.05 6.22
N ARG A 123 -6.41 15.20 6.65
CA ARG A 123 -5.43 15.52 7.69
C ARG A 123 -4.50 16.65 7.23
N LEU A 124 -4.04 16.64 5.99
CA LEU A 124 -3.23 17.74 5.45
C LEU A 124 -4.03 19.04 5.34
N ALA A 125 -5.28 18.98 4.89
CA ALA A 125 -6.14 20.14 4.77
C ALA A 125 -6.44 20.79 6.13
N ALA A 126 -6.74 19.98 7.15
CA ALA A 126 -7.01 20.47 8.50
C ALA A 126 -5.80 21.19 9.10
N ASP A 127 -4.60 20.64 8.92
CA ASP A 127 -3.36 21.23 9.44
C ASP A 127 -2.99 22.54 8.75
N ASN A 128 -3.19 22.62 7.44
CA ASN A 128 -3.00 23.85 6.67
C ASN A 128 -4.17 24.83 6.84
N ARG A 129 -5.11 24.56 7.76
CA ARG A 129 -6.28 25.38 8.08
C ARG A 129 -7.14 25.70 6.84
N LEU A 130 -7.15 24.79 5.86
CA LEU A 130 -8.03 24.92 4.71
C LEU A 130 -9.50 24.79 5.15
N PRO A 131 -10.42 25.54 4.51
CA PRO A 131 -11.84 25.36 4.77
C PRO A 131 -12.28 23.96 4.35
N LEU A 132 -13.28 23.42 5.07
CA LEU A 132 -13.94 22.16 4.72
C LEU A 132 -12.99 20.95 4.53
N PRO A 133 -12.08 20.63 5.47
CA PRO A 133 -11.09 19.56 5.30
C PRO A 133 -11.74 18.18 5.06
N ASN A 134 -12.97 17.97 5.53
CA ASN A 134 -13.74 16.78 5.26
C ASN A 134 -14.14 16.65 3.78
N VAL A 135 -14.50 17.77 3.14
CA VAL A 135 -14.82 17.81 1.70
C VAL A 135 -13.55 17.55 0.89
N VAL A 136 -12.42 18.14 1.28
CA VAL A 136 -11.12 17.87 0.64
C VAL A 136 -10.77 16.38 0.69
N GLY A 137 -10.98 15.72 1.83
CA GLY A 137 -10.78 14.28 1.96
C GLY A 137 -11.70 13.46 1.06
N LEU A 138 -12.99 13.80 1.00
CA LEU A 138 -13.97 13.12 0.15
C LEU A 138 -13.64 13.28 -1.33
N VAL A 139 -13.27 14.50 -1.75
CA VAL A 139 -12.84 14.78 -3.12
C VAL A 139 -11.58 14.01 -3.46
N ALA A 140 -10.57 13.98 -2.58
CA ALA A 140 -9.35 13.22 -2.84
C ALA A 140 -9.61 11.70 -2.98
N ALA A 141 -10.48 11.13 -2.15
CA ALA A 141 -10.87 9.73 -2.23
C ALA A 141 -11.62 9.40 -3.53
N LEU A 142 -12.60 10.24 -3.91
CA LEU A 142 -13.35 10.10 -5.15
C LEU A 142 -12.46 10.29 -6.39
N THR A 143 -11.58 11.29 -6.38
CA THR A 143 -10.64 11.53 -7.48
C THR A 143 -9.74 10.33 -7.71
N LEU A 144 -9.22 9.70 -6.63
CA LEU A 144 -8.44 8.47 -6.77
C LEU A 144 -9.29 7.34 -7.35
N GLY A 145 -10.44 7.05 -6.73
CA GLY A 145 -11.30 5.93 -7.13
C GLY A 145 -11.86 6.04 -8.55
N LEU A 146 -12.16 7.26 -9.00
CA LEU A 146 -12.68 7.52 -10.34
C LEU A 146 -11.57 7.72 -11.38
N SER A 147 -10.29 7.71 -10.98
CA SER A 147 -9.19 7.87 -11.93
C SER A 147 -9.03 6.62 -12.80
N ARG A 148 -8.80 6.82 -14.10
CA ARG A 148 -8.78 5.74 -15.10
C ARG A 148 -7.83 4.59 -14.73
N THR A 149 -6.58 4.91 -14.38
CA THR A 149 -5.55 3.91 -14.08
C THR A 149 -5.84 3.16 -12.77
N PHE A 150 -6.38 3.84 -11.78
CA PHE A 150 -6.75 3.20 -10.52
C PHE A 150 -7.96 2.30 -10.69
N TRP A 151 -9.00 2.79 -11.38
CA TRP A 151 -10.21 2.03 -11.69
C TRP A 151 -9.87 0.77 -12.48
N SER A 152 -9.03 0.88 -13.50
CA SER A 152 -8.68 -0.26 -14.36
C SER A 152 -8.09 -1.44 -13.57
N GLN A 153 -7.38 -1.15 -12.47
CA GLN A 153 -6.83 -2.16 -11.57
C GLN A 153 -7.81 -2.57 -10.46
N ALA A 154 -8.76 -1.71 -10.10
CA ALA A 154 -9.80 -2.01 -9.12
C ALA A 154 -10.73 -3.14 -9.58
N ILE A 155 -10.95 -3.28 -10.90
CA ILE A 155 -11.96 -4.18 -11.47
C ILE A 155 -11.43 -5.54 -11.95
N ILE A 156 -10.12 -5.76 -11.95
CA ILE A 156 -9.50 -7.01 -12.41
C ILE A 156 -8.79 -7.75 -11.28
N ALA A 157 -8.54 -9.05 -11.48
CA ALA A 157 -7.83 -9.89 -10.53
C ALA A 157 -6.31 -9.70 -10.67
N GLU A 158 -5.79 -8.62 -10.06
CA GLU A 158 -4.38 -8.24 -10.14
C GLU A 158 -3.81 -7.78 -8.79
N VAL A 159 -2.50 -7.84 -8.66
CA VAL A 159 -1.76 -7.58 -7.41
C VAL A 159 -1.67 -6.10 -7.01
N TYR A 160 -1.98 -5.19 -7.94
CA TYR A 160 -1.67 -3.77 -7.79
C TYR A 160 -2.54 -3.05 -6.76
N THR A 161 -3.79 -3.47 -6.55
CA THR A 161 -4.69 -2.86 -5.55
C THR A 161 -4.17 -3.07 -4.12
N LEU A 162 -3.56 -4.23 -3.84
CA LEU A 162 -2.90 -4.49 -2.55
C LEU A 162 -1.65 -3.62 -2.39
N SER A 163 -0.83 -3.49 -3.44
CA SER A 163 0.32 -2.56 -3.45
C SER A 163 -0.10 -1.12 -3.19
N LEU A 164 -1.19 -0.67 -3.79
CA LEU A 164 -1.76 0.66 -3.59
C LEU A 164 -2.33 0.85 -2.19
N ALA A 165 -2.94 -0.18 -1.60
CA ALA A 165 -3.41 -0.12 -0.21
C ALA A 165 -2.24 0.10 0.76
N PHE A 166 -1.13 -0.62 0.55
CA PHE A 166 0.11 -0.37 1.29
C PHE A 166 0.67 1.04 1.06
N PHE A 167 0.69 1.50 -0.19
CA PHE A 167 1.09 2.87 -0.53
C PHE A 167 0.32 3.92 0.25
N CYS A 168 -1.01 3.88 0.16
CA CYS A 168 -1.89 4.84 0.82
C CYS A 168 -1.80 4.76 2.35
N ALA A 169 -1.58 3.57 2.91
CA ALA A 169 -1.38 3.40 4.35
C ALA A 169 -0.05 4.01 4.82
N GLY A 170 1.04 3.76 4.09
CA GLY A 170 2.33 4.39 4.36
C GLY A 170 2.28 5.92 4.20
N LEU A 171 1.55 6.41 3.20
CA LEU A 171 1.30 7.84 3.02
C LEU A 171 0.58 8.45 4.24
N LEU A 172 -0.48 7.81 4.72
CA LEU A 172 -1.21 8.26 5.90
C LEU A 172 -0.32 8.26 7.15
N LEU A 173 0.48 7.20 7.36
CA LEU A 173 1.45 7.14 8.46
C LEU A 173 2.49 8.25 8.37
N SER A 174 3.05 8.51 7.19
CA SER A 174 4.01 9.60 6.99
C SER A 174 3.39 10.98 7.22
N VAL A 175 2.14 11.20 6.81
CA VAL A 175 1.38 12.42 7.16
C VAL A 175 1.27 12.55 8.68
N ASP A 176 0.97 11.47 9.40
CA ASP A 176 0.84 11.51 10.85
C ASP A 176 2.17 11.76 11.55
N TRP A 177 3.23 11.08 11.12
CA TRP A 177 4.57 11.26 11.65
C TRP A 177 5.11 12.64 11.32
N SER A 178 4.70 13.29 10.23
CA SER A 178 5.12 14.66 9.94
C SER A 178 4.66 15.68 11.00
N LYS A 179 3.64 15.32 11.80
CA LYS A 179 2.96 16.20 12.76
C LYS A 179 3.33 15.91 14.21
N GLN A 180 3.62 14.65 14.53
CA GLN A 180 3.90 14.21 15.89
C GLN A 180 4.93 13.10 15.90
N VAL A 181 5.67 12.99 17.00
CA VAL A 181 6.60 11.88 17.20
C VAL A 181 5.79 10.61 17.49
N PRO A 182 5.90 9.57 16.65
CA PRO A 182 5.18 8.31 16.87
C PRO A 182 5.72 7.56 18.08
N SER A 183 4.83 6.86 18.77
CA SER A 183 5.22 5.92 19.83
C SER A 183 5.95 4.70 19.24
N PRO A 184 6.79 3.98 20.01
CA PRO A 184 7.43 2.75 19.55
C PRO A 184 6.44 1.71 19.01
N ARG A 185 5.24 1.60 19.60
CA ARG A 185 4.18 0.71 19.09
C ARG A 185 3.70 1.11 17.69
N THR A 186 3.57 2.41 17.44
CA THR A 186 3.17 2.93 16.12
C THR A 186 4.27 2.71 15.09
N LEU A 187 5.53 2.88 15.51
CA LEU A 187 6.70 2.58 14.68
C LEU A 187 6.80 1.10 14.34
N PHE A 188 6.55 0.20 15.30
CA PHE A 188 6.45 -1.23 15.03
C PHE A 188 5.37 -1.54 13.97
N ALA A 189 4.16 -0.99 14.13
CA ALA A 189 3.08 -1.18 13.16
C ALA A 189 3.44 -0.64 11.77
N GLY A 190 4.10 0.53 11.71
CA GLY A 190 4.60 1.10 10.45
C GLY A 190 5.68 0.24 9.81
N GLY A 191 6.63 -0.26 10.59
CA GLY A 191 7.65 -1.20 10.13
C GLY A 191 7.03 -2.49 9.59
N PHE A 192 6.09 -3.08 10.33
CA PHE A 192 5.36 -4.28 9.92
C PHE A 192 4.63 -4.08 8.60
N LEU A 193 3.97 -2.94 8.42
CA LEU A 193 3.31 -2.58 7.17
C LEU A 193 4.31 -2.44 6.01
N LEU A 194 5.44 -1.78 6.23
CA LEU A 194 6.49 -1.63 5.22
C LEU A 194 7.15 -2.96 4.86
N GLY A 195 7.33 -3.87 5.82
CA GLY A 195 7.81 -5.23 5.57
C GLY A 195 6.84 -6.01 4.68
N MET A 196 5.55 -5.99 4.99
CA MET A 196 4.53 -6.64 4.15
C MET A 196 4.47 -6.02 2.75
N ALA A 197 4.55 -4.70 2.65
CA ALA A 197 4.59 -4.01 1.36
C ALA A 197 5.80 -4.45 0.53
N ALA A 198 6.99 -4.50 1.14
CA ALA A 198 8.23 -4.91 0.49
C ALA A 198 8.19 -6.36 0.00
N THR A 199 7.53 -7.25 0.75
CA THR A 199 7.35 -8.64 0.30
C THR A 199 6.30 -8.82 -0.78
N HIS A 200 5.37 -7.87 -0.92
CA HIS A 200 4.30 -7.93 -1.92
C HIS A 200 4.74 -7.37 -3.29
N HIS A 201 5.43 -6.22 -3.32
CA HIS A 201 5.86 -5.62 -4.60
C HIS A 201 7.17 -4.84 -4.46
N LEU A 202 8.14 -5.10 -5.35
CA LEU A 202 9.49 -4.52 -5.30
C LEU A 202 9.51 -3.00 -5.47
N THR A 203 8.52 -2.44 -6.18
CA THR A 203 8.38 -0.97 -6.29
C THR A 203 8.11 -0.29 -4.95
N THR A 204 7.90 -1.05 -3.86
CA THR A 204 7.91 -0.55 -2.48
C THR A 204 9.06 0.41 -2.20
N VAL A 205 10.25 0.08 -2.70
CA VAL A 205 11.44 0.92 -2.50
C VAL A 205 11.31 2.31 -3.11
N LEU A 206 10.55 2.47 -4.20
CA LEU A 206 10.48 3.71 -4.98
C LEU A 206 9.71 4.83 -4.26
N TRP A 207 8.76 4.48 -3.38
CA TRP A 207 7.98 5.49 -2.63
C TRP A 207 8.56 5.79 -1.25
N LEU A 208 9.49 4.99 -0.73
CA LEU A 208 10.12 5.24 0.57
C LEU A 208 10.77 6.63 0.67
N PRO A 209 11.52 7.15 -0.34
CA PRO A 209 12.12 8.47 -0.24
C PRO A 209 11.09 9.58 -0.02
N GLY A 210 9.95 9.52 -0.73
CA GLY A 210 8.86 10.49 -0.57
C GLY A 210 8.20 10.40 0.80
N LEU A 211 7.93 9.18 1.28
CA LEU A 211 7.37 8.93 2.60
C LEU A 211 8.28 9.41 3.74
N LEU A 212 9.58 9.12 3.63
CA LEU A 212 10.58 9.56 4.60
C LEU A 212 10.77 11.08 4.55
N TRP A 213 10.76 11.67 3.36
CA TRP A 213 10.81 13.12 3.21
C TRP A 213 9.62 13.78 3.91
N LEU A 214 8.41 13.23 3.77
CA LEU A 214 7.24 13.76 4.47
C LEU A 214 7.39 13.66 5.99
N ALA A 215 7.92 12.54 6.50
CA ALA A 215 8.15 12.32 7.93
C ALA A 215 9.43 12.98 8.49
N ARG A 216 10.27 13.61 7.65
CA ARG A 216 11.67 14.00 7.94
C ARG A 216 11.90 14.77 9.23
N ARG A 217 10.94 15.61 9.62
CA ARG A 217 11.03 16.43 10.85
C ARG A 217 11.00 15.54 12.08
N SER A 218 10.14 14.52 12.09
CA SER A 218 10.02 13.62 13.23
C SER A 218 11.15 12.61 13.33
N LEU A 219 11.73 12.18 12.21
CA LEU A 219 12.80 11.17 12.18
C LEU A 219 13.98 11.53 13.10
N ARG A 220 14.31 12.83 13.20
CA ARG A 220 15.38 13.34 14.07
C ARG A 220 15.08 13.23 15.56
N SER A 221 13.81 13.10 15.93
CA SER A 221 13.33 13.02 17.31
C SER A 221 13.02 11.58 17.74
N TRP A 222 13.20 10.60 16.86
CA TRP A 222 12.95 9.19 17.20
C TRP A 222 14.06 8.66 18.11
N THR A 223 13.65 7.99 19.18
CA THR A 223 14.60 7.33 20.10
C THR A 223 15.14 6.04 19.46
N TRP A 224 16.25 5.51 19.98
CA TRP A 224 16.78 4.20 19.56
C TRP A 224 15.73 3.07 19.70
N ARG A 225 14.87 3.14 20.73
CA ARG A 225 13.75 2.20 20.92
C ARG A 225 12.71 2.31 19.80
N GLY A 226 12.48 3.53 19.31
CA GLY A 226 11.60 3.77 18.17
C GLY A 226 12.15 3.16 16.88
N TRP A 227 13.44 3.39 16.59
CA TRP A 227 14.13 2.77 15.46
C TRP A 227 14.15 1.24 15.56
N LEU A 228 14.48 0.72 16.74
CA LEU A 228 14.45 -0.73 16.98
C LEU A 228 13.04 -1.30 16.76
N ALA A 229 12.00 -0.63 17.25
CA ALA A 229 10.63 -1.07 17.04
C ALA A 229 10.24 -1.09 15.55
N LEU A 230 10.62 -0.06 14.78
CA LEU A 230 10.43 -0.02 13.33
C LEU A 230 11.13 -1.20 12.64
N VAL A 231 12.40 -1.47 12.97
CA VAL A 231 13.19 -2.55 12.37
C VAL A 231 12.61 -3.92 12.72
N ILE A 232 12.28 -4.17 13.99
CA ILE A 232 11.65 -5.44 14.40
C ILE A 232 10.30 -5.60 13.70
N GLY A 233 9.49 -4.54 13.64
CA GLY A 233 8.24 -4.53 12.88
C GLY A 233 8.49 -4.94 11.43
N GLY A 234 9.46 -4.31 10.76
CA GLY A 234 9.87 -4.64 9.40
C GLY A 234 10.23 -6.10 9.20
N ILE A 235 11.09 -6.65 10.07
CA ILE A 235 11.50 -8.06 10.03
C ILE A 235 10.29 -8.98 10.20
N VAL A 236 9.40 -8.70 11.17
CA VAL A 236 8.17 -9.48 11.36
C VAL A 236 7.24 -9.36 10.15
N GLY A 237 7.23 -8.19 9.49
CA GLY A 237 6.48 -7.95 8.26
C GLY A 237 6.98 -8.75 7.06
N LEU A 238 8.19 -9.32 7.11
CA LEU A 238 8.72 -10.22 6.06
C LEU A 238 8.11 -11.63 6.08
N TRP A 239 7.17 -11.91 6.99
CA TRP A 239 6.54 -13.22 7.10
C TRP A 239 5.93 -13.77 5.78
N PRO A 240 5.43 -12.98 4.81
CA PRO A 240 4.92 -13.55 3.55
C PRO A 240 6.01 -14.24 2.74
N TRP A 241 7.25 -13.76 2.81
CA TRP A 241 8.42 -14.41 2.22
C TRP A 241 8.79 -15.71 2.94
N LEU A 242 8.69 -15.74 4.27
CA LEU A 242 8.85 -16.99 5.02
C LEU A 242 7.77 -18.00 4.63
N TRP A 243 6.52 -17.56 4.47
CA TRP A 243 5.44 -18.41 4.00
C TRP A 243 5.71 -18.95 2.59
N LEU A 244 6.18 -18.11 1.66
CA LEU A 244 6.55 -18.54 0.30
C LEU A 244 7.64 -19.61 0.30
N MET A 245 8.70 -19.42 1.09
CA MET A 245 9.77 -20.41 1.24
C MET A 245 9.23 -21.75 1.73
N LEU A 246 8.44 -21.73 2.81
CA LEU A 246 7.85 -22.95 3.37
C LEU A 246 6.86 -23.60 2.41
N ARG A 247 6.10 -22.79 1.66
CA ARG A 247 5.10 -23.30 0.74
C ARG A 247 5.74 -23.94 -0.49
N GLY A 248 6.76 -23.31 -1.06
CA GLY A 248 7.52 -23.84 -2.19
C GLY A 248 8.09 -25.23 -1.89
N GLY A 249 8.75 -25.40 -0.74
CA GLY A 249 9.30 -26.69 -0.31
C GLY A 249 8.26 -27.78 0.03
N ALA A 250 6.97 -27.44 0.06
CA ALA A 250 5.87 -28.38 0.31
C ALA A 250 5.13 -28.80 -0.97
N ASP A 251 5.83 -28.74 -2.12
CA ASP A 251 5.39 -29.18 -3.45
C ASP A 251 3.94 -28.75 -3.79
N PRO A 252 3.68 -27.43 -3.91
CA PRO A 252 2.37 -26.95 -4.29
C PRO A 252 2.06 -27.28 -5.75
N ALA A 253 0.78 -27.53 -6.03
CA ALA A 253 0.28 -27.80 -7.39
C ALA A 253 0.64 -26.70 -8.43
N ALA A 254 0.98 -25.49 -7.98
CA ALA A 254 1.58 -24.44 -8.78
C ALA A 254 2.76 -23.84 -7.99
N ASN A 255 3.97 -23.97 -8.53
CA ASN A 255 5.23 -23.53 -7.90
C ASN A 255 6.11 -22.79 -8.92
N TRP A 256 5.78 -21.52 -9.23
CA TRP A 256 6.53 -20.78 -10.24
C TRP A 256 7.99 -20.57 -9.82
N GLY A 257 8.92 -20.89 -10.72
CA GLY A 257 10.35 -20.65 -10.49
C GLY A 257 11.04 -21.64 -9.54
N GLY A 258 10.37 -22.72 -9.12
CA GLY A 258 11.01 -23.81 -8.37
C GLY A 258 11.59 -23.35 -7.04
N VAL A 259 10.78 -22.65 -6.24
CA VAL A 259 11.22 -22.02 -4.99
C VAL A 259 11.57 -23.03 -3.87
N ASP A 260 11.52 -24.32 -4.21
CA ASP A 260 11.93 -25.49 -3.43
C ASP A 260 13.43 -25.83 -3.56
N GLY A 261 14.15 -25.23 -4.51
CA GLY A 261 15.58 -25.54 -4.77
C GLY A 261 16.58 -25.09 -3.70
N GLY A 262 16.18 -24.23 -2.76
CA GLY A 262 17.04 -23.69 -1.71
C GLY A 262 17.03 -22.16 -1.62
N LEU A 263 17.95 -21.61 -0.83
CA LEU A 263 18.04 -20.16 -0.59
C LEU A 263 18.37 -19.36 -1.86
N SER A 264 19.11 -19.96 -2.80
CA SER A 264 19.54 -19.30 -4.04
C SER A 264 18.36 -19.09 -4.98
N GLU A 265 17.56 -20.14 -5.19
CA GLU A 265 16.36 -20.17 -6.03
C GLU A 265 15.29 -19.26 -5.44
N PHE A 266 15.10 -19.32 -4.11
CA PHE A 266 14.23 -18.39 -3.41
C PHE A 266 14.65 -16.94 -3.63
N TRP A 267 15.94 -16.63 -3.44
CA TRP A 267 16.46 -15.27 -3.64
C TRP A 267 16.27 -14.79 -5.08
N ALA A 268 16.59 -15.65 -6.07
CA ALA A 268 16.38 -15.37 -7.48
C ALA A 268 14.90 -15.07 -7.79
N HIS A 269 13.99 -15.81 -7.16
CA HIS A 269 12.56 -15.63 -7.31
C HIS A 269 12.08 -14.30 -6.69
N ILE A 270 12.34 -14.03 -5.41
CA ILE A 270 11.82 -12.81 -4.75
C ILE A 270 12.44 -11.51 -5.27
N THR A 271 13.63 -11.58 -5.87
CA THR A 271 14.29 -10.42 -6.50
C THR A 271 13.84 -10.18 -7.94
N GLY A 272 13.07 -11.10 -8.53
CA GLY A 272 12.66 -11.00 -9.93
C GLY A 272 13.82 -11.17 -10.90
N GLN A 273 14.85 -11.95 -10.55
CA GLN A 273 16.03 -12.18 -11.41
C GLN A 273 15.64 -12.69 -12.80
N GLN A 274 14.53 -13.42 -12.91
CA GLN A 274 13.97 -13.90 -14.17
C GLN A 274 13.61 -12.76 -15.14
N TYR A 275 13.27 -11.58 -14.62
CA TYR A 275 12.92 -10.40 -15.42
C TYR A 275 14.13 -9.60 -15.89
N ASN A 276 15.35 -9.97 -15.51
CA ASN A 276 16.56 -9.31 -16.03
C ASN A 276 16.61 -9.33 -17.56
N VAL A 277 16.00 -10.34 -18.20
CA VAL A 277 15.87 -10.41 -19.67
C VAL A 277 15.23 -9.16 -20.29
N TYR A 278 14.34 -8.49 -19.55
CA TYR A 278 13.68 -7.25 -19.96
C TYR A 278 14.46 -5.99 -19.58
N LEU A 279 15.50 -6.11 -18.75
CA LEU A 279 16.33 -5.02 -18.22
C LEU A 279 17.78 -5.05 -18.74
N ASN A 280 18.08 -5.93 -19.72
CA ASN A 280 19.43 -6.26 -20.15
C ASN A 280 20.19 -5.13 -20.88
N ASP A 281 19.51 -4.07 -21.33
CA ASP A 281 20.17 -2.92 -21.96
C ASP A 281 19.95 -1.64 -21.13
N PRO A 282 20.88 -1.30 -20.22
CA PRO A 282 20.84 -0.07 -19.45
C PRO A 282 21.38 1.14 -20.23
N SER A 283 21.63 1.02 -21.54
CA SER A 283 22.19 2.11 -22.33
C SER A 283 21.23 3.32 -22.34
N PRO A 284 21.77 4.55 -22.44
CA PRO A 284 20.94 5.73 -22.65
C PRO A 284 20.03 5.60 -23.87
N GLY A 285 20.47 4.89 -24.92
CA GLY A 285 19.68 4.63 -26.12
C GLY A 285 18.46 3.75 -25.85
N ALA A 286 18.63 2.66 -25.11
CA ALA A 286 17.51 1.81 -24.68
C ALA A 286 16.54 2.55 -23.76
N LEU A 287 17.04 3.38 -22.86
CA LEU A 287 16.21 4.23 -22.00
C LEU A 287 15.37 5.23 -22.83
N ILE A 288 16.00 5.93 -23.77
CA ILE A 288 15.32 6.88 -24.67
C ILE A 288 14.27 6.16 -25.51
N ASN A 289 14.60 4.99 -26.06
CA ASN A 289 13.66 4.17 -26.82
C ASN A 289 12.50 3.68 -25.96
N GLY A 290 12.77 3.26 -24.72
CA GLY A 290 11.75 2.88 -23.74
C GLY A 290 10.80 4.03 -23.42
N ILE A 291 11.33 5.22 -23.15
CA ILE A 291 10.53 6.45 -22.95
C ILE A 291 9.72 6.78 -24.20
N GLY A 292 10.32 6.66 -25.40
CA GLY A 292 9.63 6.90 -26.66
C GLY A 292 8.50 5.90 -26.93
N ASN A 293 8.71 4.62 -26.61
CA ASN A 293 7.69 3.58 -26.73
C ASN A 293 6.57 3.76 -25.70
N TRP A 294 6.91 4.11 -24.45
CA TRP A 294 5.94 4.46 -23.43
C TRP A 294 5.10 5.69 -23.83
N ALA A 295 5.75 6.73 -24.36
CA ALA A 295 5.05 7.92 -24.84
C ALA A 295 4.07 7.60 -25.99
N LYS A 296 4.45 6.67 -26.88
CA LYS A 296 3.58 6.16 -27.96
C LYS A 296 2.48 5.24 -27.46
N SER A 297 2.65 4.58 -26.32
CA SER A 297 1.62 3.73 -25.71
C SER A 297 0.63 4.51 -24.85
N LEU A 298 0.85 5.81 -24.64
CA LEU A 298 -0.17 6.68 -24.07
C LEU A 298 -1.33 6.76 -25.06
N PRO A 299 -2.58 6.66 -24.60
CA PRO A 299 -3.73 6.81 -25.47
C PRO A 299 -3.67 8.18 -26.13
N VAL A 300 -3.66 8.20 -27.47
CA VAL A 300 -3.93 9.41 -28.24
C VAL A 300 -5.44 9.65 -28.09
N GLU A 301 -5.80 10.80 -27.51
CA GLU A 301 -7.21 11.23 -27.38
C GLU A 301 -7.90 11.31 -28.73
#